data_AF-A0A2W4D0N9-F1
#
_entry.id   AF-A0A2W4D0N9-F1
#
_cell.length_a   1.000
_cell.length_b   1.000
_cell.length_c   1.000
_cell.angle_alpha   90.00
_cell.angle_beta   90.00
_cell.angle_gamma   90.00
#
_symmetry.space_group_name_H-M   'P 1'
#
loop_
_entity.id
_entity.type
_entity.pdbx_description
1 polymer ?
#
loop_
_entity_poly.entity_id
_entity_poly.type
_entity_poly.pdbx_seq_one_letter_code
_entity_poly.pdbx_strand_id
1 'polypeptide(L)'
;MRRYQIGQATVEEEDPAFGARLAEAYRMRQRPVCLCSERGVPMYIARIGEQLVIKRMPLSGGNHDPECQSYEPPYELSGLGPLIGAAIQLDPANGMAVLKLDFSLSKRGAQKAAGAAGVNEGPVKNETGKLSLRALLHYLWHQGGLTEWTAHWAGKRHWYQVRNHLLDAAATMTVKGAALTELLFIPETFRSEDKAGIEQRRALSLADLHAPASGPRKLMLLVGEVKDFASARSGQKVVVKHMPGFPLMIEDSTWRRLQSRYAAELELWQANDRFHLVVTATFGLTQSGIAAIDEITLMAVTEQWLPVENAYEQRLVESLARLGVKSVKGLRFNLSSTQPIAAATLPHRRPSPAAFYIVPPDADVRFEAALIEMIAARPDVERWVWRVSEGEMPPLPIG
;
A
#
# COMPACT_ATOMS: atom_id res chain seq x y z
N MET A 1 -19.89 3.20 -20.41
CA MET A 1 -19.62 1.75 -20.49
C MET A 1 -18.19 1.53 -20.95
N ARG A 2 -17.41 0.63 -20.33
CA ARG A 2 -15.98 0.46 -20.65
C ARG A 2 -15.79 -0.44 -21.87
N ARG A 3 -14.99 0.03 -22.82
CA ARG A 3 -14.57 -0.71 -24.01
C ARG A 3 -13.07 -0.85 -24.02
N TYR A 4 -12.59 -2.03 -24.41
CA TYR A 4 -11.19 -2.35 -24.48
C TYR A 4 -10.84 -2.89 -25.86
N GLN A 5 -9.67 -2.52 -26.37
CA GLN A 5 -9.06 -3.22 -27.49
C GLN A 5 -8.15 -4.32 -26.94
N ILE A 6 -8.35 -5.55 -27.40
CA ILE A 6 -7.54 -6.73 -27.06
C ILE A 6 -7.13 -7.37 -28.38
N GLY A 7 -5.85 -7.24 -28.72
CA GLY A 7 -5.37 -7.58 -30.07
C GLY A 7 -6.05 -6.71 -31.12
N GLN A 8 -6.75 -7.35 -32.07
CA GLN A 8 -7.53 -6.66 -33.10
C GLN A 8 -9.02 -6.49 -32.76
N ALA A 9 -9.49 -7.07 -31.65
CA ALA A 9 -10.90 -7.03 -31.28
C ALA A 9 -11.19 -5.88 -30.31
N THR A 10 -12.30 -5.18 -30.55
CA THR A 10 -12.93 -4.32 -29.54
C THR A 10 -13.90 -5.16 -28.73
N VAL A 11 -13.78 -5.12 -27.41
CA VAL A 11 -14.59 -5.89 -26.47
C VAL A 11 -15.22 -4.95 -25.45
N GLU A 12 -16.50 -5.13 -25.19
CA GLU A 12 -17.21 -4.42 -24.13
C GLU A 12 -17.18 -5.23 -22.84
N GLU A 13 -17.09 -4.56 -21.70
CA GLU A 13 -16.95 -5.24 -20.41
C GLU A 13 -18.17 -6.11 -20.02
N GLU A 14 -19.36 -5.75 -20.51
CA GLU A 14 -20.61 -6.47 -20.23
C GLU A 14 -20.92 -7.56 -21.27
N ASP A 15 -20.06 -7.74 -22.28
CA ASP A 15 -20.19 -8.81 -23.26
C ASP A 15 -20.08 -10.18 -22.55
N PRO A 16 -21.03 -11.12 -22.72
CA PRO A 16 -20.94 -12.47 -22.16
C PRO A 16 -19.63 -13.20 -22.51
N ALA A 17 -19.02 -12.89 -23.66
CA ALA A 17 -17.76 -13.46 -24.09
C ALA A 17 -16.52 -12.78 -23.48
N PHE A 18 -16.69 -11.70 -22.71
CA PHE A 18 -15.60 -10.89 -22.15
C PHE A 18 -14.62 -11.75 -21.33
N GLY A 19 -15.14 -12.61 -20.44
CA GLY A 19 -14.32 -13.49 -19.61
C GLY A 19 -13.44 -14.46 -20.41
N ALA A 20 -14.00 -15.08 -21.47
CA ALA A 20 -13.28 -16.01 -22.33
C ALA A 20 -12.18 -15.28 -23.12
N ARG A 21 -12.48 -14.11 -23.67
CA ARG A 21 -11.51 -13.26 -24.37
C ARG A 21 -10.38 -12.81 -23.45
N LEU A 22 -10.70 -12.46 -22.21
CA LEU A 22 -9.72 -12.06 -21.21
C LEU A 22 -8.77 -13.21 -20.84
N ALA A 23 -9.31 -14.43 -20.69
CA ALA A 23 -8.50 -15.63 -20.44
C ALA A 23 -7.55 -15.96 -21.58
N GLU A 24 -8.02 -15.84 -22.83
CA GLU A 24 -7.17 -16.03 -24.00
C GLU A 24 -6.08 -14.95 -24.08
N ALA A 25 -6.43 -13.68 -23.89
CA ALA A 25 -5.49 -12.58 -23.90
C ALA A 25 -4.42 -12.72 -22.81
N TYR A 26 -4.81 -13.15 -21.60
CA TYR A 26 -3.89 -13.42 -20.50
C TYR A 26 -2.88 -14.52 -20.87
N ARG A 27 -3.36 -15.65 -21.42
CA ARG A 27 -2.51 -16.76 -21.88
C ARG A 27 -1.54 -16.33 -22.99
N MET A 28 -2.02 -15.49 -23.91
CA MET A 28 -1.23 -14.97 -25.04
C MET A 28 -0.39 -13.74 -24.67
N ARG A 29 -0.43 -13.29 -23.40
CA ARG A 29 0.23 -12.07 -22.92
C ARG A 29 -0.11 -10.81 -23.72
N GLN A 30 -1.33 -10.74 -24.24
CA GLN A 30 -1.83 -9.57 -24.97
C GLN A 30 -2.30 -8.51 -23.98
N ARG A 31 -1.79 -7.29 -24.12
CA ARG A 31 -2.19 -6.16 -23.27
C ARG A 31 -3.47 -5.53 -23.78
N PRO A 32 -4.50 -5.36 -22.92
CA PRO A 32 -5.66 -4.56 -23.25
C PRO A 32 -5.28 -3.08 -23.37
N VAL A 33 -6.03 -2.36 -24.19
CA VAL A 33 -5.98 -0.90 -24.28
C VAL A 33 -7.38 -0.36 -23.99
N CYS A 34 -7.52 0.52 -23.00
CA CYS A 34 -8.77 1.20 -22.72
C CYS A 34 -9.07 2.21 -23.82
N LEU A 35 -10.27 2.15 -24.40
CA LEU A 35 -10.70 3.02 -25.49
C LEU A 35 -11.49 4.24 -24.97
N CYS A 36 -11.20 4.71 -23.77
CA CYS A 36 -11.85 5.90 -23.21
C CYS A 36 -11.30 7.21 -23.80
N SER A 37 -10.11 7.19 -24.38
CA SER A 37 -9.45 8.35 -25.01
C SER A 37 -8.94 7.96 -26.41
N GLU A 38 -8.77 8.94 -27.31
CA GLU A 38 -8.42 8.70 -28.72
C GLU A 38 -7.11 7.92 -28.91
N ARG A 39 -6.11 8.18 -28.06
CA ARG A 39 -4.81 7.49 -28.11
C ARG A 39 -4.87 6.06 -27.58
N GLY A 40 -5.94 5.72 -26.86
CA GLY A 40 -6.04 4.52 -26.06
C GLY A 40 -5.07 4.52 -24.88
N VAL A 41 -5.48 3.93 -23.75
CA VAL A 41 -4.62 3.85 -22.56
C VAL A 41 -4.22 2.40 -22.32
N PRO A 42 -2.92 2.05 -22.38
CA PRO A 42 -2.46 0.69 -22.10
C PRO A 42 -2.86 0.24 -20.70
N MET A 43 -3.24 -1.03 -20.59
CA MET A 43 -3.62 -1.71 -19.36
C MET A 43 -2.94 -3.09 -19.28
N TYR A 44 -3.11 -3.77 -18.16
CA TYR A 44 -2.65 -5.15 -17.99
C TYR A 44 -3.77 -6.04 -17.47
N ILE A 45 -3.63 -7.34 -17.69
CA ILE A 45 -4.56 -8.35 -17.16
C ILE A 45 -3.94 -8.91 -15.89
N ALA A 46 -4.58 -8.62 -14.77
CA ALA A 46 -4.23 -9.13 -13.45
C ALA A 46 -4.95 -10.46 -13.21
N ARG A 47 -4.28 -11.40 -12.53
CA ARG A 47 -4.93 -12.59 -11.97
C ARG A 47 -5.02 -12.45 -10.47
N ILE A 48 -6.21 -12.09 -9.97
CA ILE A 48 -6.49 -11.93 -8.55
C ILE A 48 -7.22 -13.18 -8.06
N GLY A 49 -6.48 -14.07 -7.41
CA GLY A 49 -6.98 -15.41 -7.09
C GLY A 49 -7.29 -16.19 -8.36
N GLU A 50 -8.56 -16.52 -8.57
CA GLU A 50 -9.05 -17.22 -9.76
C GLU A 50 -9.66 -16.28 -10.81
N GLN A 51 -9.81 -14.99 -10.50
CA GLN A 51 -10.44 -14.03 -11.38
C GLN A 51 -9.39 -13.29 -12.22
N LEU A 52 -9.71 -13.09 -13.50
CA LEU A 52 -8.97 -12.19 -14.37
C LEU A 52 -9.68 -10.84 -14.40
N VAL A 53 -8.92 -9.78 -14.18
CA VAL A 53 -9.43 -8.40 -14.20
C VAL A 53 -8.47 -7.50 -14.98
N ILE A 54 -9.01 -6.50 -15.67
CA ILE A 54 -8.20 -5.50 -16.35
C ILE A 54 -7.84 -4.41 -15.33
N LYS A 55 -6.54 -4.13 -15.18
CA LYS A 55 -6.00 -3.09 -14.29
C LYS A 55 -5.14 -2.09 -15.05
N ARG A 56 -5.08 -0.88 -14.50
CA ARG A 56 -4.35 0.26 -15.07
C ARG A 56 -2.86 0.01 -14.99
N MET A 57 -2.09 0.46 -15.97
CA MET A 57 -0.64 0.47 -15.82
C MET A 57 -0.24 1.40 -14.64
N PRO A 58 0.91 1.14 -13.99
CA PRO A 58 1.41 2.03 -12.95
C PRO A 58 1.45 3.48 -13.44
N LEU A 59 0.95 4.37 -12.58
CA LEU A 59 0.86 5.80 -12.81
C LEU A 59 0.03 6.27 -14.02
N SER A 60 -0.76 5.41 -14.68
CA SER A 60 -1.50 5.76 -15.90
C SER A 60 -2.91 6.32 -15.67
N GLY A 61 -3.35 6.47 -14.42
CA GLY A 61 -4.73 6.88 -14.08
C GLY A 61 -5.16 8.21 -14.70
N GLY A 62 -4.28 9.21 -14.69
CA GLY A 62 -4.55 10.52 -15.28
C GLY A 62 -4.60 10.55 -16.82
N ASN A 63 -4.21 9.47 -17.49
CA ASN A 63 -4.25 9.37 -18.96
C ASN A 63 -5.63 8.91 -19.48
N HIS A 64 -6.50 8.46 -18.58
CA HIS A 64 -7.87 8.09 -18.92
C HIS A 64 -8.76 9.33 -19.02
N ASP A 65 -9.86 9.22 -19.78
CA ASP A 65 -10.90 10.23 -19.80
C ASP A 65 -11.51 10.39 -18.38
N PRO A 66 -11.81 11.61 -17.89
CA PRO A 66 -12.36 11.83 -16.55
C PRO A 66 -13.65 11.04 -16.24
N GLU A 67 -14.42 10.66 -17.25
CA GLU A 67 -15.64 9.85 -17.07
C GLU A 67 -15.35 8.34 -17.05
N CYS A 68 -14.12 7.93 -17.32
CA CYS A 68 -13.69 6.54 -17.25
C CYS A 68 -13.58 6.08 -15.80
N GLN A 69 -14.07 4.87 -15.47
CA GLN A 69 -13.91 4.30 -14.13
C GLN A 69 -12.44 4.05 -13.72
N SER A 70 -11.54 4.00 -14.71
CA SER A 70 -10.09 3.89 -14.55
C SER A 70 -9.40 5.25 -14.36
N TYR A 71 -10.11 6.35 -14.53
CA TYR A 71 -9.55 7.67 -14.26
C TYR A 71 -9.24 7.84 -12.79
N GLU A 72 -8.10 8.49 -12.54
CA GLU A 72 -7.72 8.96 -11.23
C GLU A 72 -7.14 10.37 -11.37
N PRO A 73 -7.61 11.33 -10.56
CA PRO A 73 -7.04 12.66 -10.52
C PRO A 73 -5.53 12.64 -10.23
N PRO A 74 -4.76 13.63 -10.71
CA PRO A 74 -3.35 13.76 -10.40
C PRO A 74 -3.04 13.67 -8.90
N TYR A 75 -1.90 13.06 -8.57
CA TYR A 75 -1.51 12.61 -7.22
C TYR A 75 -1.21 13.72 -6.21
N GLU A 76 -1.38 14.97 -6.61
CA GLU A 76 -1.11 16.20 -5.83
C GLU A 76 -1.92 16.27 -4.54
N LEU A 77 -3.05 15.57 -4.47
CA LEU A 77 -3.91 15.48 -3.28
C LEU A 77 -3.42 14.44 -2.25
N SER A 78 -2.35 13.71 -2.56
CA SER A 78 -1.78 12.64 -1.74
C SER A 78 -0.28 12.80 -1.57
N GLY A 79 0.32 12.01 -0.69
CA GLY A 79 1.77 11.97 -0.56
C GLY A 79 2.53 11.33 -1.71
N LEU A 80 1.84 10.82 -2.74
CA LEU A 80 2.47 10.18 -3.89
C LEU A 80 3.09 11.20 -4.86
N GLY A 81 2.48 12.38 -5.02
CA GLY A 81 2.90 13.38 -6.02
C GLY A 81 4.42 13.65 -6.03
N PRO A 82 5.03 14.03 -4.89
CA PRO A 82 6.46 14.33 -4.82
C PRO A 82 7.40 13.15 -5.13
N LEU A 83 6.91 11.90 -5.09
CA LEU A 83 7.73 10.70 -5.31
C LEU A 83 7.81 10.30 -6.78
N ILE A 84 6.88 10.77 -7.61
CA ILE A 84 6.83 10.46 -9.04
C ILE A 84 7.95 11.19 -9.78
N GLY A 85 8.64 10.47 -10.65
CA GLY A 85 9.82 10.97 -11.37
C GLY A 85 11.11 10.96 -10.55
N ALA A 86 11.00 11.03 -9.22
CA ALA A 86 12.14 11.00 -8.31
C ALA A 86 12.42 9.58 -7.77
N ALA A 87 11.59 9.09 -6.85
CA ALA A 87 11.70 7.76 -6.24
C ALA A 87 11.02 6.65 -7.05
N ILE A 88 9.98 7.00 -7.81
CA ILE A 88 9.21 6.10 -8.66
C ILE A 88 9.34 6.56 -10.10
N GLN A 89 9.89 5.71 -10.96
CA GLN A 89 10.06 5.98 -12.38
C GLN A 89 9.37 4.88 -13.18
N LEU A 90 8.89 5.19 -14.39
CA LEU A 90 8.36 4.16 -15.28
C LEU A 90 9.46 3.68 -16.21
N ASP A 91 9.59 2.36 -16.36
CA ASP A 91 10.41 1.75 -17.39
C ASP A 91 9.75 2.00 -18.76
N PRO A 92 10.39 2.73 -19.70
CA PRO A 92 9.80 3.02 -20.99
C PRO A 92 9.52 1.78 -21.85
N ALA A 93 10.26 0.68 -21.65
CA ALA A 93 10.14 -0.52 -22.47
C ALA A 93 8.89 -1.35 -22.14
N ASN A 94 8.50 -1.41 -20.87
CA ASN A 94 7.44 -2.30 -20.41
C ASN A 94 6.38 -1.62 -19.52
N GLY A 95 6.57 -0.36 -19.12
CA GLY A 95 5.66 0.42 -18.30
C GLY A 95 5.62 0.01 -16.82
N MET A 96 6.55 -0.83 -16.34
CA MET A 96 6.66 -1.18 -14.92
C MET A 96 7.22 -0.02 -14.10
N ALA A 97 6.90 0.01 -12.81
CA ALA A 97 7.46 1.00 -11.89
C ALA A 97 8.85 0.54 -11.38
N VAL A 98 9.87 1.35 -11.64
CA VAL A 98 11.22 1.23 -11.09
C VAL A 98 11.29 2.04 -9.79
N LEU A 99 11.57 1.36 -8.68
CA LEU A 99 11.53 1.93 -7.34
C LEU A 99 12.95 2.15 -6.78
N LYS A 100 13.19 3.33 -6.22
CA LYS A 100 14.37 3.64 -5.41
C LYS A 100 13.99 3.58 -3.93
N LEU A 101 14.67 2.75 -3.15
CA LEU A 101 14.39 2.54 -1.72
C LEU A 101 15.44 3.23 -0.84
N ASP A 102 15.02 3.78 0.29
CA ASP A 102 15.92 4.40 1.28
C ASP A 102 16.52 3.41 2.29
N PHE A 103 15.94 2.20 2.38
CA PHE A 103 16.39 1.10 3.21
C PHE A 103 17.18 0.05 2.43
N SER A 104 17.95 -0.77 3.15
CA SER A 104 18.80 -1.79 2.55
C SER A 104 18.09 -3.15 2.44
N LEU A 105 18.36 -3.88 1.36
CA LEU A 105 17.99 -5.30 1.18
C LEU A 105 19.19 -6.24 1.38
N SER A 106 20.26 -5.74 1.98
CA SER A 106 21.38 -6.55 2.45
C SER A 106 22.01 -5.94 3.70
N LYS A 107 22.54 -6.77 4.59
CA LYS A 107 23.23 -6.33 5.80
C LYS A 107 24.60 -6.96 5.87
N ARG A 108 25.65 -6.16 6.02
CA ARG A 108 26.98 -6.69 6.37
C ARG A 108 26.97 -7.06 7.85
N GLY A 109 27.55 -8.22 8.20
CA GLY A 109 27.71 -8.64 9.59
C GLY A 109 28.41 -7.56 10.43
N ALA A 110 28.28 -7.64 11.76
CA ALA A 110 28.81 -6.63 12.68
C ALA A 110 30.34 -6.52 12.58
N GLN A 111 30.84 -5.68 11.67
CA GLN A 111 32.07 -4.95 11.95
C GLN A 111 31.74 -4.00 13.09
N LYS A 112 32.58 -3.98 14.14
CA LYS A 112 32.71 -2.81 15.02
C LYS A 112 33.14 -1.63 14.14
N ALA A 113 32.18 -1.04 13.44
CA ALA A 113 32.30 0.29 12.88
C ALA A 113 31.92 1.24 14.02
N ALA A 114 32.91 1.97 14.54
CA ALA A 114 32.64 3.20 15.24
C ALA A 114 31.83 4.10 14.28
N GLY A 115 30.62 4.46 14.69
CA GLY A 115 29.83 5.53 14.07
C GLY A 115 29.38 5.30 12.62
N ALA A 116 28.37 4.44 12.42
CA ALA A 116 27.36 4.61 11.35
C ALA A 116 26.20 3.63 11.56
N ALA A 117 25.49 3.74 12.70
CA ALA A 117 24.08 3.38 12.68
C ALA A 117 23.43 4.38 11.72
N GLY A 118 22.90 3.91 10.59
CA GLY A 118 22.19 4.75 9.63
C GLY A 118 21.02 5.43 10.34
N VAL A 119 21.25 6.67 10.74
CA VAL A 119 20.33 7.59 11.38
C VAL A 119 19.19 7.88 10.39
N ASN A 120 18.09 7.13 10.50
CA ASN A 120 16.76 7.62 10.15
C ASN A 120 16.06 8.06 11.43
N GLU A 121 16.76 8.87 12.21
CA GLU A 121 16.24 9.56 13.39
C GLU A 121 15.65 10.90 12.96
N GLY A 122 14.34 11.02 13.14
CA GLY A 122 13.59 12.25 12.89
C GLY A 122 12.16 11.94 12.44
N PRO A 123 11.24 12.92 12.55
CA PRO A 123 9.96 12.86 11.83
C PRO A 123 10.25 12.49 10.38
N VAL A 124 9.38 11.71 9.73
CA VAL A 124 9.56 11.26 8.34
C VAL A 124 10.09 12.44 7.53
N LYS A 125 11.38 12.41 7.18
CA LYS A 125 11.96 13.48 6.36
C LYS A 125 11.19 13.39 5.05
N ASN A 126 10.70 14.52 4.56
CA ASN A 126 10.05 14.62 3.26
C ASN A 126 11.09 14.42 2.15
N GLU A 127 11.74 13.25 2.13
CA GLU A 127 12.68 12.83 1.11
C GLU A 127 11.88 12.34 -0.08
N THR A 128 12.05 13.03 -1.20
CA THR A 128 11.35 12.72 -2.44
C THR A 128 12.14 11.77 -3.34
N GLY A 129 13.45 11.63 -3.09
CA GLY A 129 14.37 10.87 -3.94
C GLY A 129 14.30 9.35 -3.78
N LYS A 130 13.75 8.85 -2.67
CA LYS A 130 13.65 7.42 -2.34
C LYS A 130 12.40 7.12 -1.51
N LEU A 131 11.86 5.92 -1.65
CA LEU A 131 10.73 5.42 -0.86
C LEU A 131 11.22 4.90 0.49
N SER A 132 10.59 5.40 1.56
CA SER A 132 10.65 4.74 2.86
C SER A 132 9.95 3.40 2.84
N LEU A 133 10.24 2.56 3.83
CA LEU A 133 9.55 1.29 4.03
C LEU A 133 8.01 1.49 4.13
N ARG A 134 7.57 2.57 4.77
CA ARG A 134 6.16 2.98 4.82
C ARG A 134 5.62 3.39 3.46
N ALA A 135 6.36 4.20 2.70
CA ALA A 135 5.94 4.62 1.37
C ALA A 135 5.85 3.45 0.39
N LEU A 136 6.72 2.45 0.50
CA LEU A 136 6.59 1.21 -0.26
C LEU A 136 5.29 0.47 0.08
N LEU A 137 4.98 0.31 1.37
CA LEU A 137 3.71 -0.30 1.80
C LEU A 137 2.51 0.47 1.26
N HIS A 138 2.51 1.80 1.38
CA HIS A 138 1.47 2.65 0.82
C HIS A 138 1.35 2.52 -0.71
N TYR A 139 2.47 2.44 -1.42
CA TYR A 139 2.47 2.27 -2.87
C TYR A 139 1.93 0.91 -3.30
N LEU A 140 2.29 -0.17 -2.61
CA LEU A 140 1.69 -1.50 -2.82
C LEU A 140 0.18 -1.49 -2.55
N TRP A 141 -0.27 -0.82 -1.49
CA TRP A 141 -1.69 -0.70 -1.15
C TRP A 141 -2.48 0.06 -2.22
N HIS A 142 -1.93 1.20 -2.66
CA HIS A 142 -2.52 2.06 -3.67
C HIS A 142 -2.57 1.37 -5.04
N GLN A 143 -1.46 0.80 -5.53
CA GLN A 143 -1.43 0.04 -6.80
C GLN A 143 -2.24 -1.26 -6.73
N GLY A 144 -2.38 -1.83 -5.53
CA GLY A 144 -3.29 -2.92 -5.25
C GLY A 144 -4.77 -2.53 -5.38
N GLY A 145 -5.12 -1.24 -5.40
CA GLY A 145 -6.50 -0.77 -5.34
C GLY A 145 -7.15 -0.98 -3.98
N LEU A 146 -6.34 -1.21 -2.93
CA LEU A 146 -6.79 -1.48 -1.57
C LEU A 146 -7.16 -0.19 -0.81
N THR A 147 -6.87 0.97 -1.39
CA THR A 147 -7.38 2.28 -0.92
C THR A 147 -8.78 2.60 -1.44
N GLU A 148 -9.27 1.88 -2.46
CA GLU A 148 -10.60 2.09 -3.03
C GLU A 148 -11.66 1.37 -2.19
N TRP A 149 -12.83 1.97 -2.02
CA TRP A 149 -13.99 1.33 -1.42
C TRP A 149 -15.24 1.62 -2.24
N THR A 150 -16.09 0.61 -2.38
CA THR A 150 -17.42 0.68 -3.00
C THR A 150 -18.32 -0.33 -2.29
N ALA A 151 -19.63 -0.21 -2.43
CA ALA A 151 -20.58 -1.20 -1.90
C ALA A 151 -20.30 -2.64 -2.39
N HIS A 152 -19.66 -2.81 -3.56
CA HIS A 152 -19.32 -4.13 -4.11
C HIS A 152 -18.32 -4.92 -3.25
N TRP A 153 -17.48 -4.23 -2.48
CA TRP A 153 -16.44 -4.83 -1.65
C TRP A 153 -16.91 -5.31 -0.27
N ALA A 154 -18.13 -4.93 0.13
CA ALA A 154 -18.71 -5.33 1.41
C ALA A 154 -18.69 -6.85 1.58
N GLY A 155 -18.10 -7.34 2.68
CA GLY A 155 -17.96 -8.76 3.00
C GLY A 155 -16.98 -9.56 2.13
N LYS A 156 -16.39 -8.96 1.08
CA LYS A 156 -15.50 -9.68 0.14
C LYS A 156 -14.02 -9.50 0.44
N ARG A 157 -13.63 -8.43 1.13
CA ARG A 157 -12.23 -8.12 1.38
C ARG A 157 -11.75 -8.80 2.68
N HIS A 158 -10.80 -9.71 2.51
CA HIS A 158 -10.17 -10.50 3.58
C HIS A 158 -8.72 -10.78 3.19
N TRP A 159 -7.91 -11.37 4.08
CA TRP A 159 -6.47 -11.53 3.86
C TRP A 159 -6.09 -12.18 2.53
N TYR A 160 -6.81 -13.23 2.09
CA TYR A 160 -6.55 -13.86 0.79
C TYR A 160 -6.65 -12.85 -0.38
N GLN A 161 -7.69 -12.01 -0.38
CA GLN A 161 -7.83 -10.94 -1.38
C GLN A 161 -6.73 -9.90 -1.25
N VAL A 162 -6.48 -9.40 -0.04
CA VAL A 162 -5.43 -8.41 0.21
C VAL A 162 -4.08 -8.91 -0.28
N ARG A 163 -3.70 -10.14 0.08
CA ARG A 163 -2.49 -10.80 -0.41
C ARG A 163 -2.41 -10.84 -1.93
N ASN A 164 -3.47 -11.28 -2.61
CA ASN A 164 -3.46 -11.40 -4.07
C ASN A 164 -3.35 -10.03 -4.75
N HIS A 165 -4.04 -9.01 -4.23
CA HIS A 165 -3.92 -7.64 -4.71
C HIS A 165 -2.50 -7.06 -4.51
N LEU A 166 -1.85 -7.36 -3.39
CA LEU A 166 -0.48 -6.94 -3.12
C LEU A 166 0.55 -7.65 -4.01
N LEU A 167 0.39 -8.97 -4.23
CA LEU A 167 1.26 -9.74 -5.13
C LEU A 167 1.11 -9.28 -6.59
N ASP A 168 -0.12 -9.02 -7.02
CA ASP A 168 -0.40 -8.45 -8.34
C ASP A 168 0.23 -7.07 -8.52
N ALA A 169 0.09 -6.18 -7.52
CA ALA A 169 0.73 -4.88 -7.54
C ALA A 169 2.27 -5.02 -7.62
N ALA A 170 2.87 -5.87 -6.79
CA ALA A 170 4.31 -6.10 -6.76
C ALA A 170 4.85 -6.64 -8.10
N ALA A 171 4.05 -7.41 -8.85
CA ALA A 171 4.45 -7.95 -10.15
C ALA A 171 4.65 -6.87 -11.23
N THR A 172 4.19 -5.63 -10.98
CA THR A 172 4.37 -4.48 -11.87
C THR A 172 5.54 -3.58 -11.46
N MET A 173 6.37 -4.03 -10.52
CA MET A 173 7.40 -3.21 -9.87
C MET A 173 8.77 -3.89 -9.88
N THR A 174 9.83 -3.08 -9.99
CA THR A 174 11.22 -3.54 -9.89
C THR A 174 12.03 -2.67 -8.93
N VAL A 175 13.03 -3.27 -8.32
CA VAL A 175 14.00 -2.62 -7.42
C VAL A 175 15.39 -3.02 -7.88
N LYS A 176 16.21 -2.05 -8.30
CA LYS A 176 17.58 -2.30 -8.80
C LYS A 176 17.67 -3.41 -9.87
N GLY A 177 16.66 -3.46 -10.75
CA GLY A 177 16.58 -4.44 -11.85
C GLY A 177 15.99 -5.80 -11.49
N ALA A 178 15.75 -6.10 -10.21
CA ALA A 178 15.06 -7.32 -9.78
C ALA A 178 13.55 -7.07 -9.63
N ALA A 179 12.72 -8.09 -9.89
CA ALA A 179 11.28 -8.00 -9.69
C ALA A 179 10.98 -7.89 -8.19
N LEU A 180 10.06 -7.01 -7.80
CA LEU A 180 9.73 -6.84 -6.37
C LEU A 180 9.15 -8.13 -5.76
N THR A 181 8.47 -8.95 -6.57
CA THR A 181 7.95 -10.27 -6.17
C THR A 181 9.04 -11.26 -5.72
N GLU A 182 10.28 -11.08 -6.16
CA GLU A 182 11.42 -11.92 -5.72
C GLU A 182 11.97 -11.47 -4.37
N LEU A 183 11.69 -10.22 -3.99
CA LEU A 183 12.20 -9.57 -2.77
C LEU A 183 11.15 -9.50 -1.67
N LEU A 184 9.88 -9.81 -1.98
CA LEU A 184 8.72 -9.60 -1.13
C LEU A 184 8.06 -10.94 -0.74
N PHE A 185 7.91 -11.15 0.56
CA PHE A 185 7.20 -12.26 1.14
C PHE A 185 5.86 -11.79 1.73
N ILE A 186 4.77 -12.41 1.28
CA ILE A 186 3.41 -12.18 1.82
C ILE A 186 2.81 -13.53 2.23
N PRO A 187 2.54 -13.76 3.53
CA PRO A 187 2.08 -15.04 4.05
C PRO A 187 0.86 -15.60 3.31
N GLU A 188 0.96 -16.82 2.80
CA GLU A 188 -0.18 -17.55 2.25
C GLU A 188 -1.32 -17.67 3.27
N THR A 189 -2.57 -17.67 2.82
CA THR A 189 -3.70 -17.89 3.72
C THR A 189 -3.59 -19.26 4.37
N PHE A 190 -3.39 -19.27 5.69
CA PHE A 190 -3.21 -20.51 6.43
C PHE A 190 -4.46 -21.39 6.42
N ARG A 191 -4.27 -22.64 6.04
CA ARG A 191 -5.26 -23.73 6.13
C ARG A 191 -4.64 -24.87 6.93
N SER A 192 -5.32 -25.34 7.97
CA SER A 192 -4.78 -26.37 8.87
C SER A 192 -4.46 -27.68 8.14
N GLU A 193 -5.30 -28.04 7.17
CA GLU A 193 -5.15 -29.22 6.31
C GLU A 193 -3.90 -29.17 5.41
N ASP A 194 -3.44 -27.97 5.01
CA ASP A 194 -2.25 -27.76 4.16
C ASP A 194 -1.08 -27.14 4.96
N LYS A 195 -1.07 -27.32 6.29
CA LYS A 195 -0.02 -26.72 7.15
C LYS A 195 1.39 -27.07 6.66
N ALA A 196 1.66 -28.35 6.42
CA ALA A 196 2.99 -28.81 6.01
C ALA A 196 3.40 -28.25 4.64
N GLY A 197 2.46 -28.16 3.68
CA GLY A 197 2.71 -27.60 2.36
C GLY A 197 3.02 -26.10 2.42
N ILE A 198 2.27 -25.34 3.21
CA ILE A 198 2.52 -23.91 3.45
C ILE A 198 3.89 -23.69 4.10
N GLU A 199 4.25 -24.51 5.10
CA GLU A 199 5.55 -24.42 5.76
C GLU A 199 6.70 -24.74 4.81
N GLN A 200 6.54 -25.74 3.94
CA GLN A 200 7.52 -26.10 2.92
C GLN A 200 7.70 -24.98 1.89
N ARG A 201 6.61 -24.41 1.35
CA ARG A 201 6.68 -23.30 0.38
C ARG A 201 7.31 -22.06 1.00
N ARG A 202 7.01 -21.77 2.26
CA ARG A 202 7.71 -20.71 3.02
C ARG A 202 9.20 -21.01 3.12
N ALA A 203 9.60 -22.21 3.51
CA ALA A 203 11.02 -22.57 3.63
C ALA A 203 11.77 -22.40 2.30
N LEU A 204 11.16 -22.80 1.18
CA LEU A 204 11.71 -22.59 -0.17
C LEU A 204 11.86 -21.12 -0.51
N SER A 205 10.84 -20.30 -0.23
CA SER A 205 10.89 -18.84 -0.50
C SER A 205 11.95 -18.12 0.33
N LEU A 206 12.33 -18.65 1.50
CA LEU A 206 13.29 -18.04 2.42
C LEU A 206 14.69 -18.68 2.36
N ALA A 207 14.89 -19.68 1.49
CA ALA A 207 16.13 -20.47 1.44
C ALA A 207 17.37 -19.59 1.23
N ASP A 208 17.25 -18.57 0.39
CA ASP A 208 18.30 -17.62 0.03
C ASP A 208 18.67 -16.59 1.12
N LEU A 209 17.90 -16.54 2.22
CA LEU A 209 18.13 -15.57 3.32
C LEU A 209 19.08 -16.07 4.39
N HIS A 210 19.52 -17.33 4.32
CA HIS A 210 20.51 -17.85 5.25
C HIS A 210 21.81 -17.03 5.16
N ALA A 211 22.30 -16.61 6.32
CA ALA A 211 23.53 -15.83 6.39
C ALA A 211 24.70 -16.64 5.80
N PRO A 212 25.40 -16.14 4.77
CA PRO A 212 26.60 -16.82 4.27
C PRO A 212 27.69 -16.83 5.35
N ALA A 213 28.64 -17.77 5.25
CA ALA A 213 29.77 -17.87 6.18
C ALA A 213 30.64 -16.59 6.18
N SER A 214 30.67 -15.86 5.06
CA SER A 214 31.27 -14.53 4.94
C SER A 214 30.49 -13.65 3.96
N GLY A 215 30.56 -12.32 4.14
CA GLY A 215 29.92 -11.35 3.26
C GLY A 215 28.57 -10.80 3.78
N PRO A 216 27.90 -9.94 2.99
CA PRO A 216 26.60 -9.39 3.35
C PRO A 216 25.51 -10.48 3.30
N ARG A 217 24.69 -10.56 4.35
CA ARG A 217 23.45 -11.37 4.32
C ARG A 217 22.39 -10.66 3.49
N LYS A 218 21.65 -11.41 2.69
CA LYS A 218 20.45 -10.92 2.00
C LYS A 218 19.35 -10.62 3.03
N LEU A 219 18.57 -9.58 2.79
CA LEU A 219 17.32 -9.31 3.50
C LEU A 219 16.15 -9.45 2.52
N MET A 220 14.99 -9.79 3.06
CA MET A 220 13.72 -9.84 2.34
C MET A 220 12.74 -8.84 2.95
N LEU A 221 11.80 -8.38 2.15
CA LEU A 221 10.63 -7.63 2.60
C LEU A 221 9.54 -8.59 3.03
N LEU A 222 8.86 -8.26 4.11
CA LEU A 222 7.62 -8.88 4.53
C LEU A 222 6.50 -7.86 4.43
N VAL A 223 5.32 -8.26 3.96
CA VAL A 223 4.06 -7.60 4.30
C VAL A 223 3.13 -8.64 4.93
N GLY A 224 2.64 -8.38 6.14
CA GLY A 224 1.84 -9.32 6.92
C GLY A 224 0.87 -8.63 7.86
N GLU A 225 -0.10 -9.37 8.38
CA GLU A 225 -0.96 -8.89 9.47
C GLU A 225 -0.40 -9.36 10.82
N VAL A 226 -0.22 -8.44 11.76
CA VAL A 226 0.22 -8.77 13.11
C VAL A 226 -0.90 -9.51 13.84
N LYS A 227 -0.53 -10.61 14.48
CA LYS A 227 -1.37 -11.34 15.44
C LYS A 227 -1.14 -10.83 16.85
N ASP A 228 0.12 -10.72 17.24
CA ASP A 228 0.52 -10.42 18.62
C ASP A 228 1.99 -9.97 18.68
N PHE A 229 2.34 -9.23 19.74
CA PHE A 229 3.70 -8.92 20.14
C PHE A 229 4.00 -9.65 21.45
N ALA A 230 4.61 -10.84 21.34
CA ALA A 230 4.88 -11.69 22.50
C ALA A 230 6.27 -11.44 23.09
N SER A 231 6.37 -11.50 24.42
CA SER A 231 7.66 -11.32 25.10
C SER A 231 8.66 -12.43 24.75
N ALA A 232 9.92 -12.04 24.63
CA ALA A 232 11.07 -12.92 24.51
C ALA A 232 12.06 -12.71 25.66
N ARG A 233 13.07 -13.57 25.78
CA ARG A 233 14.16 -13.38 26.76
C ARG A 233 14.99 -12.12 26.49
N SER A 234 14.99 -11.66 25.23
CA SER A 234 15.62 -10.43 24.75
C SER A 234 14.81 -9.95 23.55
N GLY A 235 14.42 -8.67 23.53
CA GLY A 235 13.53 -8.15 22.49
C GLY A 235 12.08 -8.64 22.61
N GLN A 236 11.38 -8.59 21.48
CA GLN A 236 10.02 -9.12 21.33
C GLN A 236 9.93 -10.10 20.15
N LYS A 237 8.86 -10.90 20.14
CA LYS A 237 8.43 -11.72 19.00
C LYS A 237 7.26 -11.03 18.32
N VAL A 238 7.44 -10.61 17.07
CA VAL A 238 6.32 -10.23 16.20
C VAL A 238 5.71 -11.52 15.65
N VAL A 239 4.51 -11.84 16.10
CA VAL A 239 3.74 -12.99 15.61
C VAL A 239 2.86 -12.51 14.45
N VAL A 240 3.08 -13.05 13.26
CA VAL A 240 2.34 -12.68 12.05
C VAL A 240 1.24 -13.72 11.79
N LYS A 241 0.02 -13.26 11.50
CA LYS A 241 -1.08 -14.16 11.12
C LYS A 241 -0.68 -14.97 9.88
N HIS A 242 -1.23 -16.17 9.79
CA HIS A 242 -0.93 -17.14 8.75
C HIS A 242 0.51 -17.67 8.68
N MET A 243 1.35 -17.36 9.68
CA MET A 243 2.70 -17.93 9.83
C MET A 243 2.86 -18.66 11.19
N PRO A 244 2.03 -19.66 11.52
CA PRO A 244 2.16 -20.35 12.80
C PRO A 244 3.55 -20.96 12.95
N GLY A 245 4.13 -20.81 14.15
CA GLY A 245 5.46 -21.33 14.47
C GLY A 245 6.64 -20.55 13.88
N PHE A 246 6.41 -19.44 13.18
CA PHE A 246 7.48 -18.64 12.57
C PHE A 246 7.41 -17.17 13.04
N PRO A 247 7.77 -16.89 14.31
CA PRO A 247 7.83 -15.52 14.81
C PRO A 247 9.06 -14.78 14.24
N LEU A 248 8.96 -13.47 14.14
CA LEU A 248 10.07 -12.60 13.77
C LEU A 248 10.60 -11.91 15.03
N MET A 249 11.91 -11.94 15.24
CA MET A 249 12.54 -11.32 16.39
C MET A 249 12.82 -9.85 16.13
N ILE A 250 12.47 -8.99 17.08
CA ILE A 250 12.78 -7.56 17.09
C ILE A 250 13.57 -7.20 18.34
N GLU A 251 14.67 -6.46 18.20
CA GLU A 251 15.49 -6.01 19.33
C GLU A 251 14.78 -4.96 20.19
N ASP A 252 15.07 -4.91 21.49
CA ASP A 252 14.42 -3.99 22.44
C ASP A 252 14.53 -2.51 22.07
N SER A 253 15.65 -2.11 21.46
CA SER A 253 15.82 -0.72 21.01
C SER A 253 14.88 -0.41 19.85
N THR A 254 14.76 -1.31 18.88
CA THR A 254 13.86 -1.18 17.73
C THR A 254 12.40 -1.25 18.16
N TRP A 255 12.08 -2.13 19.10
CA TRP A 255 10.74 -2.22 19.69
C TRP A 255 10.32 -0.92 20.38
N ARG A 256 11.15 -0.35 21.26
CA ARG A 256 10.84 0.93 21.93
C ARG A 256 10.62 2.06 20.94
N ARG A 257 11.45 2.14 19.89
CA ARG A 257 11.27 3.13 18.81
C ARG A 257 9.97 2.92 18.04
N LEU A 258 9.63 1.66 17.74
CA LEU A 258 8.38 1.32 17.06
C LEU A 258 7.17 1.75 17.88
N GLN A 259 7.14 1.45 19.18
CA GLN A 259 6.04 1.82 20.09
C GLN A 259 5.85 3.34 20.13
N SER A 260 6.95 4.10 20.27
CA SER A 260 6.86 5.57 20.31
C SER A 260 6.42 6.17 18.98
N ARG A 261 6.86 5.61 17.84
CA ARG A 261 6.59 6.16 16.51
C ARG A 261 5.19 5.84 16.00
N TYR A 262 4.66 4.66 16.34
CA TYR A 262 3.39 4.14 15.85
C TYR A 262 2.37 4.00 17.00
N ALA A 263 2.43 4.91 17.98
CA ALA A 263 1.55 4.88 19.15
C ALA A 263 0.07 4.96 18.75
N ALA A 264 -0.28 5.85 17.82
CA ALA A 264 -1.66 6.00 17.34
C ALA A 264 -2.18 4.73 16.66
N GLU A 265 -1.39 4.07 15.81
CA GLU A 265 -1.77 2.84 15.14
C GLU A 265 -1.93 1.68 16.13
N LEU A 266 -1.06 1.60 17.13
CA LEU A 266 -1.15 0.60 18.20
C LEU A 266 -2.39 0.83 19.08
N GLU A 267 -2.68 2.08 19.45
CA GLU A 267 -3.87 2.44 20.22
C GLU A 267 -5.16 2.12 19.46
N LEU A 268 -5.24 2.49 18.17
CA LEU A 268 -6.39 2.16 17.31
C LEU A 268 -6.63 0.65 17.23
N TRP A 269 -5.55 -0.12 17.04
CA TRP A 269 -5.63 -1.58 16.94
C TRP A 269 -6.05 -2.23 18.27
N GLN A 270 -5.49 -1.76 19.39
CA GLN A 270 -5.84 -2.27 20.73
C GLN A 270 -7.26 -1.90 21.16
N ALA A 271 -7.78 -0.76 20.72
CA ALA A 271 -9.12 -0.29 21.05
C ALA A 271 -10.23 -1.02 20.27
N ASN A 272 -9.90 -1.71 19.17
CA ASN A 272 -10.90 -2.34 18.30
C ASN A 272 -10.42 -3.69 17.74
N ASP A 273 -10.99 -4.78 18.27
CA ASP A 273 -10.65 -6.15 17.86
C ASP A 273 -10.94 -6.48 16.37
N ARG A 274 -11.72 -5.64 15.68
CA ARG A 274 -11.97 -5.79 14.24
C ARG A 274 -10.92 -5.11 13.37
N PHE A 275 -10.05 -4.29 13.96
CA PHE A 275 -8.99 -3.62 13.23
C PHE A 275 -7.85 -4.59 12.96
N HIS A 276 -7.16 -4.33 11.87
CA HIS A 276 -5.96 -5.03 11.48
C HIS A 276 -4.76 -4.13 11.71
N LEU A 277 -3.67 -4.71 12.18
CA LEU A 277 -2.37 -4.05 12.21
C LEU A 277 -1.50 -4.70 11.15
N VAL A 278 -1.23 -3.97 10.07
CA VAL A 278 -0.37 -4.43 8.98
C VAL A 278 1.07 -4.05 9.31
N VAL A 279 1.97 -5.02 9.19
CA VAL A 279 3.40 -4.84 9.32
C VAL A 279 4.08 -4.95 7.96
N THR A 280 4.98 -4.01 7.69
CA THR A 280 6.03 -4.18 6.67
C THR A 280 7.38 -4.19 7.35
N ALA A 281 8.25 -5.13 7.00
CA ALA A 281 9.55 -5.28 7.64
C ALA A 281 10.61 -5.76 6.65
N THR A 282 11.84 -5.29 6.82
CA THR A 282 13.01 -5.98 6.27
C THR A 282 13.49 -7.00 7.31
N PHE A 283 13.79 -8.22 6.88
CA PHE A 283 14.27 -9.26 7.78
C PHE A 283 15.25 -10.19 7.08
N GLY A 284 16.05 -10.90 7.86
CA GLY A 284 16.93 -11.96 7.37
C GLY A 284 17.03 -13.08 8.39
N LEU A 285 17.58 -14.22 7.98
CA LEU A 285 17.81 -15.35 8.88
C LEU A 285 19.19 -15.22 9.52
N THR A 286 19.28 -15.55 10.81
CA THR A 286 20.56 -15.77 11.50
C THR A 286 21.18 -17.09 11.04
N GLN A 287 22.44 -17.35 11.43
CA GLN A 287 23.07 -18.66 11.23
C GLN A 287 22.30 -19.82 11.89
N SER A 288 21.58 -19.52 12.98
CA SER A 288 20.71 -20.49 13.67
C SER A 288 19.30 -20.59 13.06
N GLY A 289 19.04 -19.95 11.92
CA GLY A 289 17.74 -19.98 11.24
C GLY A 289 16.66 -19.11 11.90
N ILE A 290 17.03 -18.24 12.85
CA ILE A 290 16.08 -17.32 13.49
C ILE A 290 15.83 -16.12 12.57
N ALA A 291 14.56 -15.83 12.30
CA ALA A 291 14.19 -14.66 11.52
C ALA A 291 14.28 -13.40 12.39
N ALA A 292 15.13 -12.45 11.99
CA ALA A 292 15.39 -11.22 12.72
C ALA A 292 15.08 -10.00 11.85
N ILE A 293 14.25 -9.11 12.39
CA ILE A 293 13.85 -7.83 11.77
C ILE A 293 15.02 -6.85 11.82
N ASP A 294 15.22 -6.13 10.73
CA ASP A 294 16.19 -5.03 10.63
C ASP A 294 15.49 -3.68 10.71
N GLU A 295 14.47 -3.49 9.87
CA GLU A 295 13.59 -2.33 9.88
C GLU A 295 12.13 -2.77 9.89
N ILE A 296 11.26 -1.99 10.52
CA ILE A 296 9.84 -2.29 10.67
C ILE A 296 9.00 -1.03 10.60
N THR A 297 7.81 -1.14 10.04
CA THR A 297 6.78 -0.11 10.00
C THR A 297 5.42 -0.75 10.16
N LEU A 298 4.51 -0.02 10.80
CA LEU A 298 3.13 -0.43 11.01
C LEU A 298 2.17 0.46 10.24
N MET A 299 0.98 -0.06 9.97
CA MET A 299 -0.15 0.66 9.41
C MET A 299 -1.42 0.07 10.02
N ALA A 300 -2.21 0.90 10.71
CA ALA A 300 -3.54 0.51 11.17
C ALA A 300 -4.51 0.50 9.99
N VAL A 301 -5.38 -0.51 9.97
CA VAL A 301 -6.30 -0.75 8.87
C VAL A 301 -7.66 -1.17 9.45
N THR A 302 -8.75 -0.57 8.96
CA THR A 302 -10.12 -0.89 9.42
C THR A 302 -10.54 -2.32 9.04
N GLU A 303 -11.69 -2.77 9.56
CA GLU A 303 -12.35 -4.04 9.17
C GLU A 303 -12.54 -4.17 7.64
N GLN A 304 -12.68 -3.04 6.93
CA GLN A 304 -12.82 -2.98 5.47
C GLN A 304 -11.47 -2.98 4.73
N TRP A 305 -10.37 -3.24 5.43
CA TRP A 305 -8.99 -3.17 4.94
C TRP A 305 -8.59 -1.79 4.37
N LEU A 306 -9.16 -0.71 4.89
CA LEU A 306 -8.81 0.66 4.53
C LEU A 306 -7.82 1.24 5.55
N PRO A 307 -6.66 1.77 5.13
CA PRO A 307 -5.69 2.36 6.05
C PRO A 307 -6.25 3.59 6.78
N VAL A 308 -5.91 3.75 8.06
CA VAL A 308 -6.27 4.91 8.88
C VAL A 308 -5.11 5.30 9.81
N GLU A 309 -4.88 6.60 10.00
CA GLU A 309 -3.79 7.11 10.84
C GLU A 309 -4.26 7.53 12.25
N ASN A 310 -5.54 7.85 12.41
CA ASN A 310 -6.12 8.29 13.69
C ASN A 310 -7.65 8.08 13.73
N ALA A 311 -8.23 8.32 14.91
CA ALA A 311 -9.66 8.14 15.14
C ALA A 311 -10.55 9.10 14.30
N TYR A 312 -10.07 10.30 13.96
CA TYR A 312 -10.82 11.23 13.12
C TYR A 312 -10.93 10.69 11.69
N GLU A 313 -9.82 10.20 11.15
CA GLU A 313 -9.80 9.59 9.84
C GLU A 313 -10.64 8.31 9.77
N GLN A 314 -10.61 7.49 10.83
CA GLN A 314 -11.53 6.36 10.97
C GLN A 314 -12.98 6.80 10.83
N ARG A 315 -13.43 7.84 11.55
CA ARG A 315 -14.83 8.32 11.49
C ARG A 315 -15.24 8.73 10.08
N LEU A 316 -14.36 9.43 9.36
CA LEU A 316 -14.60 9.80 7.96
C LEU A 316 -14.69 8.56 7.06
N VAL A 317 -13.72 7.66 7.15
CA VAL A 317 -13.64 6.45 6.32
C VAL A 317 -14.83 5.54 6.53
N GLU A 318 -15.25 5.31 7.76
CA GLU A 318 -16.45 4.52 8.07
C GLU A 318 -17.73 5.17 7.55
N SER A 319 -17.82 6.50 7.61
CA SER A 319 -18.97 7.23 7.08
C SER A 319 -19.05 7.13 5.57
N LEU A 320 -17.92 7.28 4.85
CA LEU A 320 -17.84 7.06 3.41
C LEU A 320 -18.14 5.60 3.05
N ALA A 321 -17.65 4.64 3.85
CA ALA A 321 -17.89 3.23 3.62
C ALA A 321 -19.37 2.85 3.69
N ARG A 322 -20.13 3.47 4.61
CA ARG A 322 -21.58 3.31 4.76
C ARG A 322 -22.39 3.92 3.61
N LEU A 323 -21.90 5.01 3.01
CA LEU A 323 -22.56 5.63 1.85
C LEU A 323 -22.55 4.72 0.61
N GLY A 324 -21.63 3.74 0.54
CA GLY A 324 -21.55 2.78 -0.56
C GLY A 324 -21.05 3.36 -1.90
N VAL A 325 -20.85 4.68 -1.98
CA VAL A 325 -20.26 5.37 -3.13
C VAL A 325 -18.78 5.01 -3.30
N LYS A 326 -18.24 5.14 -4.52
CA LYS A 326 -16.82 4.91 -4.77
C LYS A 326 -16.00 6.02 -4.11
N SER A 327 -15.28 5.66 -3.05
CA SER A 327 -14.31 6.52 -2.38
C SER A 327 -12.89 5.98 -2.51
N VAL A 328 -11.91 6.87 -2.50
CA VAL A 328 -10.48 6.51 -2.50
C VAL A 328 -9.83 7.13 -1.27
N LYS A 329 -9.23 6.29 -0.43
CA LYS A 329 -8.44 6.71 0.73
C LYS A 329 -7.13 7.33 0.27
N GLY A 330 -6.83 8.56 0.72
CA GLY A 330 -5.52 9.18 0.50
C GLY A 330 -4.46 8.57 1.41
N LEU A 331 -3.21 8.49 0.96
CA LEU A 331 -2.09 7.98 1.75
C LEU A 331 -0.97 9.01 1.83
N ARG A 332 -0.24 9.00 2.97
CA ARG A 332 0.88 9.92 3.22
C ARG A 332 2.16 9.59 2.48
N PHE A 333 2.39 8.33 2.13
CA PHE A 333 3.70 7.86 1.63
C PHE A 333 4.88 8.30 2.51
N ASN A 334 5.72 9.24 2.04
CA ASN A 334 6.83 9.82 2.81
C ASN A 334 6.45 11.12 3.54
N LEU A 335 5.24 11.66 3.34
CA LEU A 335 4.85 12.90 4.02
C LEU A 335 4.72 12.70 5.53
N SER A 336 5.15 13.72 6.28
CA SER A 336 4.90 13.81 7.72
C SER A 336 3.42 14.00 8.04
N SER A 337 3.01 13.63 9.26
CA SER A 337 1.66 13.87 9.78
C SER A 337 1.31 15.37 9.88
N THR A 338 2.33 16.23 10.01
CA THR A 338 2.21 17.69 10.10
C THR A 338 2.00 18.40 8.77
N GLN A 339 1.96 17.68 7.65
CA GLN A 339 1.54 18.24 6.38
C GLN A 339 0.06 17.92 6.15
N PRO A 340 -0.67 18.61 5.27
CA PRO A 340 -2.00 18.18 4.86
C PRO A 340 -1.93 17.13 3.73
N ILE A 341 -2.95 16.28 3.65
CA ILE A 341 -3.35 15.50 2.46
C ILE A 341 -4.88 15.50 2.38
N ALA A 342 -5.44 15.18 1.22
CA ALA A 342 -6.82 14.72 1.18
C ALA A 342 -6.91 13.35 1.88
N ALA A 343 -7.64 13.27 2.99
CA ALA A 343 -7.86 12.03 3.73
C ALA A 343 -8.62 11.01 2.87
N ALA A 344 -9.56 11.48 2.06
CA ALA A 344 -10.25 10.68 1.06
C ALA A 344 -10.73 11.54 -0.11
N THR A 345 -11.08 10.91 -1.23
CA THR A 345 -11.72 11.56 -2.37
C THR A 345 -12.93 10.76 -2.87
N LEU A 346 -13.87 11.46 -3.51
CA LEU A 346 -14.95 10.90 -4.30
C LEU A 346 -14.71 11.27 -5.77
N PRO A 347 -13.87 10.53 -6.49
CA PRO A 347 -13.41 10.92 -7.83
C PRO A 347 -14.52 10.93 -8.88
N HIS A 348 -15.58 10.14 -8.67
CA HIS A 348 -16.69 9.98 -9.60
C HIS A 348 -17.97 10.72 -9.17
N ARG A 349 -17.88 11.57 -8.13
CA ARG A 349 -19.01 12.42 -7.72
C ARG A 349 -19.32 13.44 -8.81
N ARG A 350 -20.60 13.78 -8.95
CA ARG A 350 -21.11 14.79 -9.88
C ARG A 350 -21.78 15.93 -9.11
N PRO A 351 -21.78 17.18 -9.63
CA PRO A 351 -21.20 17.60 -10.92
C PRO A 351 -19.66 17.63 -10.94
N SER A 352 -19.03 17.72 -9.77
CA SER A 352 -17.57 17.72 -9.59
C SER A 352 -17.12 16.65 -8.58
N PRO A 353 -15.88 16.14 -8.72
CA PRO A 353 -15.26 15.29 -7.71
C PRO A 353 -15.11 16.05 -6.39
N ALA A 354 -15.03 15.33 -5.27
CA ALA A 354 -14.81 15.92 -3.96
C ALA A 354 -13.55 15.38 -3.27
N ALA A 355 -12.87 16.24 -2.51
CA ALA A 355 -11.75 15.91 -1.65
C ALA A 355 -12.05 16.30 -0.20
N PHE A 356 -11.74 15.38 0.71
CA PHE A 356 -12.06 15.48 2.13
C PHE A 356 -10.77 15.72 2.91
N TYR A 357 -10.71 16.82 3.64
CA TYR A 357 -9.57 17.23 4.43
C TYR A 357 -9.94 17.22 5.92
N ILE A 358 -9.02 16.75 6.75
CA ILE A 358 -9.15 16.78 8.21
C ILE A 358 -8.03 17.68 8.75
N VAL A 359 -8.43 18.72 9.46
CA VAL A 359 -7.51 19.60 10.19
C VAL A 359 -7.43 19.08 11.62
N PRO A 360 -6.27 18.54 12.05
CA PRO A 360 -6.12 17.98 13.38
C PRO A 360 -6.15 19.07 14.46
N PRO A 361 -6.44 18.73 15.72
CA PRO A 361 -6.58 19.72 16.80
C PRO A 361 -5.28 20.46 17.12
N ASP A 362 -4.13 19.88 16.78
CA ASP A 362 -2.79 20.44 16.94
C ASP A 362 -2.23 21.07 15.65
N ALA A 363 -3.08 21.29 14.64
CA ALA A 363 -2.67 21.95 13.40
C ALA A 363 -2.09 23.35 13.66
N ASP A 364 -0.89 23.60 13.13
CA ASP A 364 -0.24 24.89 13.22
C ASP A 364 -0.54 25.77 11.99
N VAL A 365 -0.06 27.02 12.02
CA VAL A 365 -0.23 27.97 10.92
C VAL A 365 0.38 27.45 9.61
N ARG A 366 1.43 26.62 9.68
CA ARG A 366 2.07 26.05 8.48
C ARG A 366 1.20 24.97 7.85
N PHE A 367 0.57 24.13 8.66
CA PHE A 367 -0.42 23.15 8.20
C PHE A 367 -1.56 23.85 7.48
N GLU A 368 -2.11 24.90 8.08
CA GLU A 368 -3.22 25.68 7.49
C GLU A 368 -2.82 26.33 6.16
N ALA A 369 -1.66 26.98 6.11
CA ALA A 369 -1.17 27.60 4.87
C ALA A 369 -0.98 26.57 3.76
N ALA A 370 -0.34 25.43 4.06
CA ALA A 370 -0.18 24.34 3.10
C ALA A 370 -1.51 23.74 2.64
N LEU A 371 -2.52 23.70 3.52
CA LEU A 371 -3.85 23.19 3.18
C LEU A 371 -4.56 24.14 2.22
N ILE A 372 -4.47 25.45 2.47
CA ILE A 372 -5.01 26.49 1.58
C ILE A 372 -4.37 26.40 0.20
N GLU A 373 -3.05 26.29 0.12
CA GLU A 373 -2.32 26.14 -1.14
C GLU A 373 -2.74 24.86 -1.89
N MET A 374 -2.82 23.72 -1.21
CA MET A 374 -3.26 22.45 -1.79
C MET A 374 -4.68 22.52 -2.36
N ILE A 375 -5.60 23.16 -1.63
CA ILE A 375 -6.98 23.36 -2.07
C ILE A 375 -7.03 24.31 -3.27
N ALA A 376 -6.29 25.42 -3.21
CA ALA A 376 -6.26 26.42 -4.28
C ALA A 376 -5.67 25.87 -5.59
N ALA A 377 -4.76 24.90 -5.50
CA ALA A 377 -4.19 24.23 -6.67
C ALA A 377 -5.22 23.39 -7.45
N ARG A 378 -6.36 23.04 -6.85
CA ARG A 378 -7.38 22.15 -7.44
C ARG A 378 -8.79 22.77 -7.39
N PRO A 379 -9.03 23.89 -8.11
CA PRO A 379 -10.34 24.53 -8.16
C PRO A 379 -11.41 23.66 -8.85
N ASP A 380 -11.00 22.62 -9.57
CA ASP A 380 -11.85 21.62 -10.21
C ASP A 380 -12.43 20.58 -9.23
N VAL A 381 -11.93 20.54 -7.98
CA VAL A 381 -12.32 19.58 -6.95
C VAL A 381 -13.05 20.30 -5.82
N GLU A 382 -14.26 19.85 -5.51
CA GLU A 382 -15.02 20.38 -4.37
C GLU A 382 -14.31 20.01 -3.06
N ARG A 383 -14.03 21.02 -2.23
CA ARG A 383 -13.40 20.81 -0.93
C ARG A 383 -14.46 20.55 0.14
N TRP A 384 -14.21 19.56 0.97
CA TRP A 384 -14.87 19.36 2.25
C TRP A 384 -13.81 19.38 3.34
N VAL A 385 -13.98 20.21 4.37
CA VAL A 385 -12.98 20.38 5.43
C VAL A 385 -13.64 20.15 6.78
N TRP A 386 -13.11 19.22 7.55
CA TRP A 386 -13.45 19.05 8.96
C TRP A 386 -12.33 19.59 9.84
N ARG A 387 -12.66 20.64 10.60
CA ARG A 387 -11.80 21.23 11.62
C ARG A 387 -12.16 20.62 12.96
N VAL A 388 -11.33 19.69 13.44
CA VAL A 388 -11.63 18.88 14.63
C VAL A 388 -11.82 19.74 15.88
N SER A 389 -11.06 20.84 15.99
CA SER A 389 -11.14 21.80 17.10
C SER A 389 -12.42 22.65 17.09
N GLU A 390 -13.13 22.74 15.96
CA GLU A 390 -14.32 23.59 15.79
C GLU A 390 -15.64 22.85 16.00
N GLY A 391 -15.61 21.52 16.17
CA GLY A 391 -16.78 20.73 16.53
C GLY A 391 -16.88 19.38 15.82
N GLU A 392 -18.11 18.88 15.74
CA GLU A 392 -18.41 17.58 15.14
C GLU A 392 -18.11 17.54 13.64
N MET A 393 -17.98 16.31 13.12
CA MET A 393 -17.76 16.08 11.70
C MET A 393 -18.92 16.67 10.88
N PRO A 394 -18.66 17.57 9.91
CA PRO A 394 -19.71 18.14 9.07
C PRO A 394 -20.47 17.06 8.30
N PRO A 395 -21.73 17.31 7.88
CA PRO A 395 -22.41 16.39 6.99
C PRO A 395 -21.60 16.18 5.71
N LEU A 396 -21.58 14.94 5.21
CA LEU A 396 -20.90 14.63 3.95
C LEU A 396 -21.67 15.28 2.79
N PRO A 397 -20.98 15.79 1.75
CA PRO A 397 -21.60 16.43 0.60
C PRO A 397 -22.13 15.34 -0.35
N ILE A 398 -23.20 14.67 0.07
CA ILE A 398 -23.96 13.73 -0.75
C ILE A 398 -24.81 14.60 -1.67
N GLY A 399 -24.56 14.53 -2.97
CA GLY A 399 -25.28 15.33 -3.97
C GLY A 399 -26.77 15.06 -4.00
#